data_AF-A0A7J4CT36-F1
#
_entry.id   AF-A0A7J4CT36-F1
#
_cell.length_a   1.000
_cell.length_b   1.000
_cell.length_c   1.000
_cell.angle_alpha   90.00
_cell.angle_beta   90.00
_cell.angle_gamma   90.00
#
_symmetry.space_group_name_H-M   'P 1'
#
loop_
_entity.id
_entity.type
_entity.pdbx_description
1 polymer ?
#
loop_
_entity_poly.entity_id
_entity_poly.type
_entity_poly.pdbx_seq_one_letter_code
_entity_poly.pdbx_strand_id
1 'polypeptide(L)'
;MGEAPETGHSPPLDWPGRLWLDGRTPVQVGDYAGQAEAGRGPMSKAEIPVFHNPAMTGSRTRSVLLLDQCLREDWLTKPGAKIRVLDGLAASAIRSRRWLSEIPTEYAERLRVTAIDADATALAWA
;
A
#
# COMPACT_ATOMS: atom_id res chain seq x y z
N MET A 1 -13.05 -21.76 -10.81
CA MET A 1 -13.04 -20.36 -10.35
C MET A 1 -13.25 -20.39 -8.85
N GLY A 2 -12.22 -20.10 -8.05
CA GLY A 2 -12.38 -19.97 -6.61
C GLY A 2 -12.80 -18.53 -6.30
N GLU A 3 -13.79 -18.35 -5.44
CA GLU A 3 -14.16 -17.04 -4.94
C GLU A 3 -12.97 -16.37 -4.25
N ALA A 4 -12.77 -15.09 -4.53
CA ALA A 4 -11.81 -14.29 -3.80
C ALA A 4 -12.27 -14.18 -2.33
N PRO A 5 -11.36 -14.27 -1.35
CA PRO A 5 -11.71 -14.15 0.05
C PRO A 5 -12.40 -12.80 0.32
N GLU A 6 -13.48 -12.82 1.11
CA GLU A 6 -14.17 -11.59 1.53
C GLU A 6 -13.26 -10.77 2.45
N THR A 7 -12.46 -9.89 1.84
CA THR A 7 -11.90 -8.74 2.54
C THR A 7 -13.03 -7.72 2.66
N GLY A 8 -13.33 -7.24 3.88
CA GLY A 8 -14.38 -6.24 4.18
C GLY A 8 -14.17 -4.84 3.58
N HIS A 9 -13.55 -4.77 2.41
CA HIS A 9 -13.40 -3.63 1.54
C HIS A 9 -13.55 -4.13 0.10
N SER A 10 -14.76 -4.04 -0.44
CA SER A 10 -14.92 -4.08 -1.89
C SER A 10 -14.29 -2.81 -2.45
N PRO A 11 -13.32 -2.90 -3.38
CA PRO A 11 -12.84 -1.69 -4.05
C PRO A 11 -14.01 -1.03 -4.79
N PRO A 12 -13.98 0.30 -5.01
CA PRO A 12 -14.99 0.98 -5.82
C PRO A 12 -15.14 0.27 -7.17
N LEU A 13 -16.39 0.00 -7.57
CA LEU A 13 -16.76 -0.82 -8.73
C LEU A 13 -16.18 -0.29 -10.06
N ASP A 14 -15.69 0.95 -10.06
CA ASP A 14 -15.36 1.73 -11.26
C ASP A 14 -13.84 1.94 -11.45
N TRP A 15 -12.98 1.32 -10.64
CA TRP A 15 -11.52 1.44 -10.82
C TRP A 15 -11.01 0.50 -11.93
N PRO A 16 -10.35 1.02 -12.97
CA PRO A 16 -9.87 0.18 -14.07
C PRO A 16 -8.67 -0.69 -13.62
N GLY A 17 -8.68 -1.99 -13.93
CA GLY A 17 -7.58 -2.91 -13.63
C GLY A 17 -8.01 -4.23 -12.99
N ARG A 18 -7.05 -4.95 -12.40
CA ARG A 18 -7.26 -6.20 -11.65
C ARG A 18 -6.99 -5.99 -10.16
N LEU A 19 -7.85 -6.58 -9.33
CA LEU A 19 -7.67 -6.58 -7.88
C LEU A 19 -6.64 -7.64 -7.46
N TRP A 20 -5.60 -7.21 -6.77
CA TRP A 20 -4.52 -8.03 -6.24
C TRP A 20 -4.46 -7.92 -4.71
N LEU A 21 -3.71 -8.82 -4.08
CA LEU A 21 -3.35 -8.72 -2.66
C LEU A 21 -1.85 -8.47 -2.51
N ASP A 22 -1.49 -7.40 -1.80
CA ASP A 22 -0.13 -7.18 -1.30
C ASP A 22 -0.15 -7.36 0.22
N GLY A 23 0.38 -8.49 0.69
CA GLY A 23 0.11 -8.94 2.05
C GLY A 23 -1.37 -9.30 2.21
N ARG A 24 -2.06 -8.67 3.16
CA ARG A 24 -3.52 -8.80 3.36
C ARG A 24 -4.30 -7.60 2.84
N THR A 25 -3.64 -6.69 2.12
CA THR A 25 -4.22 -5.42 1.68
C THR A 25 -4.57 -5.48 0.20
N PRO A 26 -5.83 -5.24 -0.17
CA PRO A 26 -6.23 -5.17 -1.57
C PRO A 26 -5.57 -3.99 -2.29
N VAL A 27 -5.03 -4.24 -3.48
CA VAL A 27 -4.42 -3.22 -4.35
C VAL A 27 -4.95 -3.38 -5.77
N GLN A 28 -5.33 -2.27 -6.38
CA GLN A 28 -5.72 -2.26 -7.78
C GLN A 28 -4.47 -2.07 -8.64
N VAL A 29 -4.29 -2.94 -9.62
CA VAL A 29 -3.17 -2.93 -10.56
C VAL A 29 -3.73 -2.81 -11.97
N GLY A 30 -3.27 -1.81 -12.72
CA GLY A 30 -3.76 -1.60 -14.09
C GLY A 30 -3.49 -2.82 -14.98
N ASP A 31 -4.41 -3.12 -15.91
CA ASP A 31 -4.33 -4.26 -16.83
C ASP A 31 -3.36 -4.00 -18.00
N TYR A 32 -2.12 -3.64 -17.67
CA TYR A 32 -1.06 -3.37 -18.63
C TYR A 32 -0.11 -4.57 -18.74
N ALA A 33 0.24 -4.94 -19.97
CA ALA A 33 1.27 -5.94 -20.23
C ALA A 33 2.57 -5.53 -19.51
N GLY A 34 3.09 -6.40 -18.62
CA GLY A 34 4.28 -6.12 -17.80
C GLY A 34 4.01 -5.82 -16.33
N GLN A 35 2.86 -5.24 -15.96
CA GLN A 35 2.47 -5.07 -14.54
C GLN A 35 2.11 -6.40 -13.89
N ALA A 36 1.42 -7.26 -14.65
CA ALA A 36 0.93 -8.55 -14.17
C ALA A 36 1.82 -9.74 -14.52
N GLU A 37 2.33 -9.78 -15.75
CA GLU A 37 2.80 -11.06 -16.34
C GLU A 37 4.16 -11.00 -17.05
N ALA A 38 4.73 -9.82 -17.36
CA ALA A 38 5.83 -9.74 -18.34
C ALA A 38 7.12 -9.02 -17.93
N GLY A 39 7.28 -8.53 -16.70
CA GLY A 39 8.49 -7.78 -16.32
C GLY A 39 9.03 -8.09 -14.93
N ARG A 40 9.85 -9.15 -14.78
CA ARG A 40 10.74 -9.25 -13.61
C ARG A 40 11.89 -8.25 -13.81
N GLY A 41 11.70 -6.99 -13.42
CA GLY A 41 12.75 -5.97 -13.51
C GLY A 41 12.26 -4.54 -13.30
N PRO A 42 13.16 -3.55 -13.21
CA PRO A 42 12.79 -2.14 -13.15
C PRO A 42 12.09 -1.76 -14.46
N MET A 43 10.79 -1.46 -14.41
CA MET A 43 10.06 -0.91 -15.55
C MET A 43 10.06 0.61 -15.50
N SER A 44 10.10 1.24 -16.67
CA SER A 44 9.96 2.68 -16.79
C SER A 44 8.52 3.08 -16.41
N LYS A 45 8.37 4.15 -15.61
CA LYS A 45 7.08 4.67 -15.15
C LYS A 45 6.22 5.22 -16.30
N ALA A 46 6.80 5.45 -17.48
CA ALA A 46 6.22 6.24 -18.56
C ALA A 46 4.98 5.62 -19.24
N GLU A 47 4.77 4.31 -19.10
CA GLU A 47 3.68 3.59 -19.78
C GLU A 47 2.58 3.11 -18.82
N ILE A 48 2.70 3.43 -17.53
CA ILE A 48 1.87 2.87 -16.47
C ILE A 48 1.23 4.00 -15.65
N PRO A 49 -0.11 4.17 -15.69
CA PRO A 49 -0.79 5.25 -14.98
C PRO A 49 -0.60 5.21 -13.46
N VAL A 50 -0.60 4.01 -12.87
CA VAL A 50 -0.33 3.81 -11.45
C VAL A 50 0.65 2.65 -11.28
N PHE A 51 1.87 3.01 -10.88
CA PHE A 51 2.98 2.06 -10.79
C PHE A 51 2.81 1.09 -9.62
N HIS A 52 2.86 -0.21 -9.90
CA HIS A 52 2.97 -1.25 -8.89
C HIS A 52 4.13 -2.18 -9.22
N ASN A 53 5.01 -2.41 -8.24
CA ASN A 53 6.13 -3.35 -8.39
C ASN A 53 6.00 -4.48 -7.35
N PRO A 54 5.69 -5.72 -7.78
CA PRO A 54 5.60 -6.87 -6.89
C PRO A 54 6.93 -7.24 -6.23
N ALA A 55 8.07 -6.93 -6.84
CA ALA A 55 9.39 -7.17 -6.23
C ALA A 55 9.59 -6.36 -4.94
N MET A 56 8.83 -5.28 -4.76
CA MET A 56 8.88 -4.44 -3.56
C MET A 56 7.99 -4.96 -2.41
N THR A 57 7.23 -6.05 -2.60
CA THR A 57 6.37 -6.63 -1.56
C THR A 57 7.17 -7.00 -0.31
N GLY A 58 8.36 -7.58 -0.47
CA GLY A 58 9.25 -7.89 0.66
C GLY A 58 9.70 -6.64 1.42
N SER A 59 9.98 -5.53 0.72
CA SER A 59 10.32 -4.25 1.35
C SER A 59 9.12 -3.66 2.11
N ARG A 60 7.92 -3.71 1.53
CA ARG A 60 6.68 -3.25 2.19
C ARG A 60 6.35 -4.08 3.42
N THR A 61 6.46 -5.41 3.33
CA THR A 61 6.24 -6.30 4.49
C THR A 61 7.21 -5.98 5.62
N ARG A 62 8.50 -5.79 5.34
CA ARG A 62 9.45 -5.36 6.37
C ARG A 62 9.08 -4.02 6.99
N SER A 63 8.56 -3.07 6.21
CA SER A 63 8.12 -1.77 6.74
C SER A 63 6.93 -1.89 7.70
N VAL A 64 5.98 -2.81 7.44
CA VAL A 64 4.87 -3.10 8.36
C VAL A 64 5.41 -3.66 9.66
N LEU A 65 6.25 -4.70 9.59
CA LEU A 65 6.81 -5.35 10.78
C LEU A 65 7.66 -4.40 11.62
N LEU A 66 8.51 -3.58 11.00
CA LEU A 66 9.32 -2.61 11.72
C LEU A 66 8.47 -1.51 12.37
N LEU A 67 7.47 -0.98 11.65
CA LEU A 67 6.63 0.07 12.19
C LEU A 67 5.75 -0.44 13.34
N ASP A 68 5.21 -1.66 13.24
CA ASP A 68 4.50 -2.32 14.34
C ASP A 68 5.39 -2.42 15.59
N GLN A 69 6.61 -2.96 15.44
CA GLN A 69 7.56 -3.06 16.56
C GLN A 69 7.89 -1.68 17.15
N CYS A 70 8.17 -0.68 16.31
CA CYS A 70 8.44 0.69 16.76
C CYS A 70 7.28 1.31 17.56
N LEU A 71 6.03 1.00 17.19
CA LEU A 71 4.84 1.50 17.88
C LEU A 71 4.62 0.79 19.22
N ARG A 72 4.81 -0.53 19.26
CA ARG A 72 4.65 -1.37 20.46
C ARG A 72 5.63 -1.02 21.56
N GLU A 73 6.87 -0.71 21.18
CA GLU A 73 7.96 -0.41 22.10
C GLU A 73 8.17 1.10 22.33
N ASP A 74 7.30 1.95 21.76
CA ASP A 74 7.38 3.41 21.86
C ASP A 74 8.77 3.99 21.46
N TRP A 75 9.42 3.39 20.47
CA TRP A 75 10.78 3.78 20.05
C TRP A 75 10.85 5.16 19.39
N LEU A 76 9.77 5.61 18.76
CA LEU A 76 9.74 6.83 17.97
C LEU A 76 9.17 8.04 18.73
N THR A 77 8.31 7.79 19.71
CA THR A 77 7.57 8.82 20.44
C THR A 77 7.19 8.33 21.82
N LYS A 78 6.85 9.23 22.74
CA LYS A 78 6.31 8.88 24.06
C LYS A 78 5.09 7.93 23.95
N PRO A 79 4.83 7.10 24.97
CA PRO A 79 3.65 6.24 25.03
C PRO A 79 2.35 6.97 24.70
N GLY A 80 1.56 6.38 23.79
CA GLY A 80 0.26 6.90 23.35
C GLY A 80 0.32 8.13 22.42
N ALA A 81 1.50 8.70 22.14
CA ALA A 81 1.61 9.85 21.24
C ALA A 81 1.24 9.48 19.79
N LYS A 82 0.62 10.43 19.07
CA LYS A 82 0.36 10.31 17.64
C LYS A 82 1.65 10.49 16.85
N ILE A 83 1.81 9.72 15.78
CA ILE A 83 2.96 9.78 14.86
C ILE A 83 2.47 10.27 13.50
N ARG A 84 3.11 11.33 12.99
CA ARG A 84 2.86 11.82 11.63
C ARG A 84 3.82 11.12 10.67
N VAL A 85 3.29 10.50 9.63
CA VAL A 85 4.09 9.74 8.64
C VAL A 85 3.78 10.25 7.25
N LEU A 86 4.83 10.48 6.46
CA LEU A 86 4.73 10.92 5.07
C LEU A 86 5.08 9.75 4.14
N ASP A 87 4.13 9.33 3.31
CA ASP A 87 4.38 8.46 2.15
C ASP A 87 4.66 9.36 0.94
N GLY A 88 5.93 9.74 0.80
CA GLY A 88 6.38 10.84 -0.08
C GLY A 88 6.30 10.57 -1.59
N LEU A 89 6.16 9.31 -1.98
CA LEU A 89 6.06 8.85 -3.37
C LEU A 89 5.09 7.67 -3.37
N ALA A 90 3.82 7.99 -3.09
CA ALA A 90 2.84 7.02 -2.65
C ALA A 90 2.40 6.05 -3.76
N ALA A 91 2.39 6.47 -5.03
CA ALA A 91 1.65 5.78 -6.09
C ALA A 91 0.22 5.47 -5.60
N SER A 92 -0.21 4.20 -5.58
CA SER A 92 -1.50 3.75 -5.00
C SER A 92 -1.53 3.70 -3.47
N ALA A 93 -0.59 4.38 -2.80
CA ALA A 93 -0.37 4.39 -1.36
C ALA A 93 -0.27 3.00 -0.70
N ILE A 94 0.00 1.94 -1.47
CA ILE A 94 -0.08 0.57 -0.93
C ILE A 94 0.84 0.35 0.28
N ARG A 95 1.97 1.05 0.36
CA ARG A 95 2.84 0.98 1.55
C ARG A 95 2.12 1.47 2.80
N SER A 96 1.59 2.69 2.75
CA SER A 96 0.96 3.30 3.91
C SER A 96 -0.42 2.74 4.21
N ARG A 97 -1.17 2.31 3.20
CA ARG A 97 -2.40 1.53 3.37
C ARG A 97 -2.13 0.22 4.11
N ARG A 98 -1.06 -0.50 3.77
CA ARG A 98 -0.64 -1.71 4.51
C ARG A 98 -0.33 -1.41 5.98
N TRP A 99 0.25 -0.25 6.32
CA TRP A 99 0.41 0.10 7.73
C TRP A 99 -0.93 0.24 8.44
N LEU A 100 -1.90 0.90 7.82
CA LEU A 100 -3.22 1.15 8.43
C LEU A 100 -4.10 -0.11 8.51
N SER A 101 -3.92 -1.07 7.60
CA SER A 101 -4.73 -2.29 7.52
C SER A 101 -4.10 -3.52 8.17
N GLU A 102 -2.78 -3.57 8.33
CA GLU A 102 -2.06 -4.76 8.80
C GLU A 102 -1.48 -4.64 10.21
N ILE A 103 -1.22 -3.41 10.68
CA ILE A 103 -0.83 -3.16 12.07
C ILE A 103 -2.08 -3.27 12.96
N PRO A 104 -1.99 -3.85 14.18
CA PRO A 104 -3.11 -3.88 15.11
C PRO A 104 -3.73 -2.49 15.33
N THR A 105 -5.06 -2.42 15.35
CA THR A 105 -5.82 -1.16 15.37
C THR A 105 -5.37 -0.22 16.49
N GLU A 106 -5.08 -0.77 17.68
CA GLU A 106 -4.59 -0.01 18.85
C GLU A 106 -3.32 0.81 18.56
N TYR A 107 -2.45 0.32 17.68
CA TYR A 107 -1.23 1.02 17.27
C TYR A 107 -1.46 1.83 15.99
N ALA A 108 -2.19 1.29 15.02
CA ALA A 108 -2.46 1.96 13.74
C ALA A 108 -3.20 3.29 13.93
N GLU A 109 -4.09 3.41 14.92
CA GLU A 109 -4.81 4.65 15.26
C GLU A 109 -3.89 5.79 15.71
N ARG A 110 -2.64 5.49 16.11
CA ARG A 110 -1.62 6.48 16.43
C ARG A 110 -1.05 7.13 15.17
N LEU A 111 -1.14 6.47 14.03
CA LEU A 111 -0.61 6.99 12.77
C LEU A 111 -1.52 8.10 12.22
N ARG A 112 -0.87 9.15 11.73
CA ARG A 112 -1.46 10.22 10.92
C ARG A 112 -0.68 10.23 9.61
N VAL A 113 -1.17 9.43 8.68
CA VAL A 113 -0.54 9.22 7.37
C VAL A 113 -0.95 10.36 6.44
N THR A 114 0.04 10.91 5.75
CA THR A 114 -0.16 11.77 4.57
C THR A 114 0.51 11.09 3.40
N ALA A 115 -0.27 10.69 2.40
CA ALA A 115 0.24 10.15 1.15
C ALA A 115 0.28 11.27 0.10
N ILE A 116 1.40 11.37 -0.61
CA ILE A 116 1.57 12.35 -1.69
C ILE A 116 2.11 11.65 -2.94
N ASP A 117 1.65 12.10 -4.10
CA ASP A 117 2.22 11.78 -5.40
C ASP A 117 2.07 13.01 -6.30
N ALA A 118 2.95 13.14 -7.29
CA ALA A 118 2.85 14.20 -8.29
C ALA A 118 1.79 13.87 -9.36
N ASP A 119 1.43 12.59 -9.51
CA ASP A 119 0.42 12.13 -10.45
C ASP A 119 -0.97 12.09 -9.78
N ALA A 120 -1.89 12.91 -10.29
CA ALA A 120 -3.27 12.95 -9.81
C ALA A 120 -4.01 11.62 -10.00
N THR A 121 -3.66 10.84 -11.03
CA THR A 121 -4.22 9.50 -11.26
C THR A 121 -3.78 8.53 -10.19
N ALA A 122 -2.50 8.58 -9.80
CA ALA A 122 -1.98 7.78 -8.72
C ALA A 122 -2.67 8.10 -7.39
N LEU A 123 -2.87 9.39 -7.09
CA LEU A 123 -3.62 9.83 -5.91
C LEU A 123 -5.09 9.38 -5.93
N ALA A 124 -5.73 9.33 -7.10
CA ALA A 124 -7.10 8.83 -7.21
C ALA A 124 -7.23 7.32 -6.92
N TRP A 125 -6.12 6.57 -6.95
CA TRP A 125 -6.05 5.13 -6.67
C TRP A 125 -5.49 4.80 -5.27
N ALA A 126 -5.20 5.83 -4.46
CA ALA A 126 -4.61 5.73 -3.14
C ALA A 126 -5.64 5.53 -2.02
#